data_AF-A0A699TJE5-F1
#
_entry.id   AF-A0A699TJE5-F1
#
_cell.length_a   1.000
_cell.length_b   1.000
_cell.length_c   1.000
_cell.angle_alpha   90.00
_cell.angle_beta   90.00
_cell.angle_gamma   90.00
#
_symmetry.space_group_name_H-M   'P 1'
#
loop_
_entity.id
_entity.type
_entity.pdbx_description
1 polymer ?
#
loop_
_entity_poly.entity_id
_entity_poly.type
_entity_poly.pdbx_seq_one_letter_code
_entity_poly.pdbx_strand_id
1 'polypeptide(L)' 'MKYYLKVQAFNKTSGEVKVFEAVVVVKPWLRKKELVQFAPSQKTTAILQPV' A
#
# COMPACT_ATOMS: atom_id res chain seq x y z
N MET A 1 15.40 6.80 -6.58
CA MET A 1 14.56 5.70 -7.09
C MET A 1 13.23 5.68 -6.35
N LYS A 2 12.11 5.40 -7.02
CA LYS A 2 10.77 5.36 -6.42
C LYS A 2 10.20 3.95 -6.56
N TYR A 3 9.73 3.37 -5.46
CA TYR A 3 9.14 2.04 -5.39
C TYR A 3 7.67 2.17 -5.03
N TYR A 4 6.83 1.43 -5.74
CA TYR A 4 5.40 1.32 -5.48
C TYR A 4 5.14 -0.09 -4.97
N LEU A 5 4.70 -0.22 -3.73
CA LEU A 5 4.56 -1.48 -3.03
C LEU A 5 3.08 -1.75 -2.75
N LYS A 6 2.66 -3.00 -2.92
CA LYS A 6 1.43 -3.52 -2.34
C LYS A 6 1.78 -4.34 -1.11
N VAL A 7 1.26 -3.95 0.04
CA VAL A 7 1.59 -4.53 1.35
C VAL A 7 0.35 -5.20 1.91
N GLN A 8 0.44 -6.48 2.23
CA GLN A 8 -0.61 -7.21 2.93
C GLN A 8 -0.27 -7.25 4.42
N ALA A 9 -1.20 -6.80 5.27
CA ALA A 9 -1.06 -6.81 6.71
C ALA A 9 -2.15 -7.68 7.36
N PHE A 10 -1.73 -8.54 8.27
CA PHE A 10 -2.62 -9.39 9.08
C PHE A 10 -2.79 -8.77 10.47
N ASN A 11 -4.01 -8.44 10.85
CA ASN A 11 -4.33 -7.99 12.19
C ASN A 11 -4.47 -9.20 13.12
N LYS A 12 -3.54 -9.36 14.06
CA LYS A 12 -3.53 -10.50 14.99
C LYS A 12 -4.72 -10.54 15.94
N THR A 13 -5.34 -9.38 16.22
CA THR A 13 -6.45 -9.26 17.16
C THR A 13 -7.80 -9.48 16.48
N SER A 14 -8.03 -8.89 15.30
CA SER A 14 -9.28 -9.05 14.56
C SER A 14 -9.28 -10.20 13.56
N GLY A 15 -8.12 -10.78 13.25
CA GLY A 15 -7.96 -11.78 12.17
C GLY A 15 -8.10 -11.20 10.76
N GLU A 16 -8.33 -9.89 10.64
CA GLU A 16 -8.54 -9.22 9.36
C GLU A 16 -7.24 -9.13 8.56
N VAL A 17 -7.37 -9.34 7.25
CA VAL A 17 -6.31 -9.07 6.28
C VAL A 17 -6.64 -7.78 5.53
N LYS A 18 -5.76 -6.78 5.62
CA LYS A 18 -5.89 -5.51 4.89
C LYS A 18 -4.72 -5.35 3.91
N VAL A 19 -5.01 -4.77 2.75
CA VAL A 19 -4.01 -4.46 1.73
C VAL A 19 -3.81 -2.95 1.72
N PHE A 20 -2.55 -2.53 1.60
CA PHE A 20 -2.13 -1.14 1.57
C PHE A 20 -1.28 -0.89 0.34
N GLU A 21 -1.35 0.33 -0.17
CA GLU A 21 -0.46 0.82 -1.20
C GLU A 21 0.52 1.80 -0.56
N ALA A 22 1.80 1.61 -0.90
CA ALA A 22 2.89 2.38 -0.33
C ALA A 22 3.84 2.87 -1.41
N VAL A 23 4.37 4.07 -1.20
CA VAL A 23 5.38 4.67 -2.08
C VAL A 23 6.63 4.95 -1.27
N VAL A 24 7.74 4.34 -1.67
CA VAL A 24 9.04 4.51 -1.02
C VAL A 24 10.03 5.18 -1.98
N VAL A 25 10.62 6.28 -1.55
CA VAL A 25 11.73 6.91 -2.25
C VAL A 25 13.04 6.49 -1.60
N VAL A 26 13.93 5.91 -2.41
CA VAL A 26 15.28 5.54 -2.00
C VAL A 26 16.28 6.49 -2.65
N LYS A 27 17.15 7.05 -1.83
CA LYS A 27 18.30 7.89 -2.23
C LYS A 27 19.58 7.16 -1.82
N PRO A 28 20.12 6.24 -2.66
CA PRO A 28 21.26 5.39 -2.29
C PRO A 28 22.51 6.18 -1.90
N TRP A 29 22.78 7.30 -2.59
CA TRP A 29 23.90 8.19 -2.31
C TRP A 29 23.85 8.84 -0.92
N LEU A 30 22.66 8.91 -0.31
CA LEU A 30 22.47 9.38 1.07
C LEU A 30 22.21 8.23 2.05
N ARG A 31 22.25 6.96 1.59
CA ARG A 31 21.80 5.78 2.35
C ARG A 31 20.40 5.96 2.98
N LYS A 32 19.54 6.76 2.36
CA LYS A 32 18.22 7.14 2.91
C LYS A 32 17.09 6.40 2.20
N LYS A 33 16.10 5.97 2.98
CA LYS A 33 14.80 5.47 2.51
C LYS A 33 13.69 6.29 3.17
N GLU A 34 12.70 6.69 2.39
CA GLU A 34 11.62 7.57 2.84
C GLU A 34 10.28 7.05 2.35
N LEU A 35 9.33 6.82 3.28
CA LEU A 35 7.96 6.43 2.97
C LEU A 35 7.16 7.70 2.70
N VAL A 36 6.79 7.91 1.44
CA VAL A 36 6.16 9.15 0.97
C VAL A 36 4.63 9.04 0.95
N GLN A 37 4.10 7.84 0.70
CA GLN A 37 2.67 7.58 0.71
C GLN A 37 2.42 6.23 1.38
N PHE A 38 1.37 6.15 2.20
CA PHE A 38 0.84 4.91 2.73
C PHE A 38 -0.67 5.04 2.91
N ALA A 39 -1.46 4.24 2.20
CA ALA A 39 -2.91 4.29 2.26
C ALA A 39 -3.53 2.89 2.11
N PRO A 40 -4.74 2.65 2.65
CA PRO A 40 -5.50 1.45 2.33
C PRO A 40 -5.65 1.30 0.81
N SER A 41 -5.41 0.10 0.30
CA SER A 41 -5.65 -0.18 -1.12
C SER A 41 -7.14 -0.10 -1.37
N GLN A 42 -7.55 0.77 -2.30
CA GLN A 42 -8.90 0.78 -2.81
C GLN A 42 -9.09 -0.50 -3.64
N LYS A 43 -9.52 -1.59 -2.99
CA LYS A 43 -10.23 -2.63 -3.74
C LYS A 43 -11.53 -1.98 -4.19
N THR A 44 -11.52 -1.39 -5.38
CA THR A 44 -12.71 -1.01 -6.10
C THR A 44 -13.51 -2.29 -6.36
N THR A 45 -14.35 -2.68 -5.41
CA THR A 45 -15.58 -3.42 -5.72
C THR A 45 -16.46 -2.42 -6.45
N ALA A 46 -16.15 -2.16 -7.73
CA ALA A 46 -17.14 -1.64 -8.65
C ALA A 46 -18.17 -2.76 -8.75
N ILE A 47 -19.25 -2.62 -7.99
CA ILE A 47 -20.52 -3.25 -8.34
C ILE A 47 -20.75 -2.80 -9.78
N LEU A 48 -20.70 -3.75 -10.72
CA LEU A 48 -21.05 -3.50 -12.11
C LEU A 48 -22.39 -2.76 -12.12
N GLN A 49 -22.40 -1.59 -12.74
CA GLN A 49 -23.58 -0.75 -12.91
C GLN A 49 -24.66 -1.55 -13.67
N PRO A 50 -25.93 -1.57 -13.22
CA PRO A 50 -27.00 -2.15 -14.01
C PRO A 50 -27.29 -1.23 -15.20
N VAL A 51 -27.29 -1.81 -16.40
CA VAL A 51 -27.83 -1.21 -17.64
C VAL A 51 -29.33 -1.46 -17.69
#